data_AF-A0AAD7HZE4-F1
#
_entry.id   AF-A0AAD7HZE4-F1
#
_cell.length_a   1.000
_cell.length_b   1.000
_cell.length_c   1.000
_cell.angle_alpha   90.00
_cell.angle_beta   90.00
_cell.angle_gamma   90.00
#
_symmetry.space_group_name_H-M   'P 1'
#
loop_
_entity.id
_entity.type
_entity.pdbx_description
1 polymer ?
#
loop_
_entity_poly.entity_id
_entity_poly.type
_entity_poly.pdbx_seq_one_letter_code
_entity_poly.pdbx_strand_id
1 'polypeptide(L)'
;MPRPKRANRSDGWGQAPATPPWGNNDGWGSGGGGDWGAPAPQPRPCVCALMPKKAPKKNVNDEANSSDSDDGTDEAFDSVVERKDHYLIREQIWCEGLQRWLPYDSSRYEISVPEQDLGNYFYVNTRHDLPGDEGELVLTDFSDTLLKFLRISYGDEFYNDSPERTADSLLPDIPILKAKLDAIEQHLSADAAGSDPADKRAFAVSLGCQEAKQASHPDSHIDQFLKEAQEHITVLNNYLLELYKPKAEKLAMQLSDGCIEFGLLVFYFELNQHYCLDPCNINRATGFRLERRSYDKKKTSLHLFGSAYVWKGCAYTKTSVSRIIGAYTGTEDLRLLSCQPLRPDLEAALVARGRLYTALSGCHYRSFHKDRIIVDRIGYDDPEGQDREPAEEVPDFPHCLLCCGSQSTRRRVMSHG
;
A
#
# COMPACT_ATOMS: atom_id res chain seq x y z
N MET A 1 -60.17 35.53 -22.72
CA MET A 1 -60.71 34.85 -23.91
C MET A 1 -59.55 34.26 -24.71
N PRO A 2 -59.67 33.08 -25.34
CA PRO A 2 -60.09 31.80 -24.79
C PRO A 2 -58.97 30.72 -24.86
N ARG A 3 -59.14 29.66 -24.06
CA ARG A 3 -58.40 28.39 -24.13
C ARG A 3 -58.64 27.67 -25.48
N PRO A 4 -57.76 26.73 -25.84
CA PRO A 4 -58.25 25.38 -26.20
C PRO A 4 -57.46 24.29 -25.45
N LYS A 5 -58.11 23.46 -24.65
CA LYS A 5 -58.74 22.16 -24.97
C LYS A 5 -57.75 20.99 -24.84
N ARG A 6 -57.82 20.34 -23.68
CA ARG A 6 -57.55 18.90 -23.49
C ARG A 6 -58.46 18.09 -24.41
N ALA A 7 -57.90 17.06 -25.04
CA ALA A 7 -58.64 15.89 -25.49
C ALA A 7 -58.06 14.64 -24.79
N ASN A 8 -58.94 13.92 -24.09
CA ASN A 8 -58.74 12.57 -23.59
C ASN A 8 -58.83 11.57 -24.75
N ARG A 9 -58.04 10.48 -24.67
CA ARG A 9 -58.38 9.09 -25.05
C ARG A 9 -57.24 8.19 -24.54
N SER A 10 -57.44 7.45 -23.46
CA SER A 10 -58.07 6.13 -23.34
C SER A 10 -57.12 4.97 -23.69
N ASP A 11 -56.74 4.25 -22.64
CA ASP A 11 -56.66 2.79 -22.50
C ASP A 11 -55.91 1.97 -23.55
N GLY A 12 -54.81 1.36 -23.09
CA GLY A 12 -54.11 0.27 -23.77
C GLY A 12 -53.23 -0.47 -22.77
N TRP A 13 -53.82 -1.44 -22.06
CA TRP A 13 -53.10 -2.46 -21.29
C TRP A 13 -52.21 -3.29 -22.23
N GLY A 14 -50.95 -3.52 -21.88
CA GLY A 14 -50.04 -4.30 -22.70
C GLY A 14 -48.72 -4.67 -22.01
N GLN A 15 -48.79 -5.68 -21.16
CA GLN A 15 -47.80 -6.75 -20.91
C GLN A 15 -46.32 -6.39 -20.68
N ALA A 16 -45.87 -6.66 -19.45
CA ALA A 16 -44.48 -6.82 -19.07
C ALA A 16 -43.84 -8.05 -19.78
N PRO A 17 -42.60 -7.96 -20.27
CA PRO A 17 -41.89 -9.13 -20.75
C PRO A 17 -41.35 -9.98 -19.60
N ALA A 18 -41.60 -11.27 -19.75
CA ALA A 18 -41.32 -12.36 -18.84
C ALA A 18 -39.82 -12.56 -18.56
N THR A 19 -39.54 -12.94 -17.31
CA THR A 19 -38.32 -13.61 -16.88
C THR A 19 -38.22 -15.00 -17.54
N PRO A 20 -37.07 -15.41 -18.09
CA PRO A 20 -36.84 -16.79 -18.45
C PRO A 20 -36.37 -17.63 -17.23
N PRO A 21 -36.71 -18.93 -17.20
CA PRO A 21 -36.58 -19.79 -16.04
C PRO A 21 -35.23 -20.50 -15.95
N TRP A 22 -35.03 -21.06 -14.76
CA TRP A 22 -33.98 -21.96 -14.33
C TRP A 22 -33.72 -23.13 -15.30
N GLY A 23 -32.45 -23.47 -15.47
CA GLY A 23 -31.99 -24.75 -15.98
C GLY A 23 -30.94 -25.32 -15.03
N ASN A 24 -31.38 -26.22 -14.14
CA ASN A 24 -30.52 -27.19 -13.46
C ASN A 24 -29.89 -28.10 -14.52
N ASN A 25 -28.60 -28.41 -14.35
CA ASN A 25 -28.12 -29.70 -14.81
C ASN A 25 -27.11 -30.26 -13.82
N ASP A 26 -27.49 -31.43 -13.31
CA ASP A 26 -26.78 -32.26 -12.37
C ASP A 26 -25.60 -33.00 -13.03
N GLY A 27 -24.65 -33.39 -12.19
CA GLY A 27 -24.17 -34.78 -12.24
C GLY A 27 -22.79 -35.04 -12.81
N TRP A 28 -21.75 -34.87 -11.97
CA TRP A 28 -20.54 -35.71 -11.91
C TRP A 28 -19.99 -35.52 -10.48
N GLY A 29 -19.71 -36.49 -9.63
CA GLY A 29 -19.67 -37.94 -9.67
C GLY A 29 -18.87 -38.32 -8.43
N SER A 30 -19.54 -38.84 -7.40
CA SER A 30 -18.91 -39.25 -6.14
C SER A 30 -18.08 -40.51 -6.35
N GLY A 31 -16.77 -40.37 -6.22
CA GLY A 31 -15.84 -41.48 -5.96
C GLY A 31 -15.41 -41.43 -4.50
N GLY A 32 -15.96 -42.32 -3.68
CA GLY A 32 -15.56 -42.50 -2.29
C GLY A 32 -14.21 -43.22 -2.18
N GLY A 33 -13.48 -42.93 -1.11
CA GLY A 33 -12.31 -43.71 -0.72
C GLY A 33 -11.55 -43.10 0.44
N GLY A 34 -11.58 -43.78 1.58
CA GLY A 34 -10.43 -43.84 2.49
C GLY A 34 -10.38 -42.82 3.61
N ASP A 35 -11.22 -43.06 4.62
CA ASP A 35 -11.05 -42.59 5.99
C ASP A 35 -9.70 -43.06 6.57
N TRP A 36 -8.77 -42.12 6.78
CA TRP A 36 -7.67 -42.26 7.72
C TRP A 36 -7.74 -41.04 8.64
N GLY A 37 -8.38 -41.24 9.80
CA GLY A 37 -8.43 -40.26 10.87
C GLY A 37 -7.02 -39.83 11.26
N ALA A 38 -6.61 -38.65 10.80
CA ALA A 38 -5.50 -37.94 11.39
C ALA A 38 -5.86 -37.69 12.87
N PRO A 39 -4.99 -38.04 13.83
CA PRO A 39 -5.23 -37.72 15.22
C PRO A 39 -5.44 -36.21 15.33
N ALA A 40 -6.49 -35.81 16.06
CA ALA A 40 -6.75 -34.41 16.34
C ALA A 40 -5.46 -33.74 16.83
N PRO A 41 -5.06 -32.59 16.27
CA PRO A 41 -3.85 -31.91 16.70
C PRO A 41 -3.94 -31.70 18.21
N GLN A 42 -2.97 -32.24 18.95
CA GLN A 42 -2.94 -32.07 20.40
C GLN A 42 -2.92 -30.57 20.73
N PRO A 43 -3.68 -30.12 21.74
CA PRO A 43 -3.67 -28.71 22.13
C PRO A 43 -2.23 -28.31 22.45
N ARG A 44 -1.74 -27.28 21.75
CA ARG A 44 -0.38 -26.78 21.93
C ARG A 44 -0.23 -26.29 23.37
N PRO A 45 0.87 -26.62 24.08
CA PRO A 45 1.07 -26.14 25.43
C PRO A 45 1.12 -24.60 25.40
N CYS A 46 0.19 -23.98 26.13
CA CYS A 46 0.12 -22.53 26.27
C CYS A 46 1.40 -22.03 26.96
N VAL A 47 2.02 -20.95 26.47
CA VAL A 47 3.19 -20.29 27.11
C VAL A 47 2.92 -19.95 28.58
N CYS A 48 1.65 -19.73 28.95
CA CYS A 48 1.23 -19.57 30.35
C CYS A 48 1.58 -20.77 31.26
N ALA A 49 1.73 -21.98 30.70
CA ALA A 49 2.13 -23.17 31.44
C ALA A 49 3.63 -23.18 31.80
N LEU A 50 4.44 -22.36 31.13
CA LEU A 50 5.87 -22.16 31.41
C LEU A 50 6.12 -21.03 32.41
N MET A 51 5.09 -20.28 32.82
CA MET A 51 5.25 -19.28 33.86
C MET A 51 5.63 -19.95 35.19
N PRO A 52 6.69 -19.50 35.88
CA PRO A 52 7.01 -20.00 37.20
C PRO A 52 5.81 -19.75 38.12
N LYS A 53 5.20 -20.82 38.63
CA LYS A 53 4.14 -20.74 39.63
C LYS A 53 4.71 -20.03 40.84
N LYS A 54 4.29 -18.78 41.07
CA LYS A 54 4.66 -17.99 42.25
C LYS A 54 4.36 -18.83 43.50
N ALA A 55 5.41 -19.28 44.19
CA ALA A 55 5.25 -20.10 45.39
C ALA A 55 4.41 -19.33 46.43
N PRO A 56 3.46 -19.98 47.13
CA PRO A 56 2.66 -19.31 48.13
C PRO A 56 3.57 -18.77 49.24
N LYS A 57 3.46 -17.46 49.52
CA LYS A 57 4.15 -16.80 50.62
C LYS A 57 3.77 -17.51 51.93
N LYS A 58 4.73 -18.22 52.54
CA LYS A 58 4.62 -18.65 53.93
C LYS A 58 4.65 -17.40 54.80
N ASN A 59 3.52 -17.09 55.43
CA ASN A 59 3.48 -16.22 56.60
C ASN A 59 4.28 -16.90 57.71
N VAL A 60 5.39 -16.28 58.13
CA VAL A 60 6.02 -16.54 59.42
C VAL A 60 6.32 -15.17 60.03
N ASN A 61 5.46 -14.78 60.98
CA ASN A 61 5.89 -13.91 62.06
C ASN A 61 6.84 -14.74 62.92
N ASP A 62 8.04 -14.22 63.18
CA ASP A 62 8.61 -14.17 64.54
C ASP A 62 9.86 -13.27 64.52
N GLU A 63 9.89 -12.36 65.48
CA GLU A 63 10.95 -11.40 65.75
C GLU A 63 12.20 -12.09 66.31
N ALA A 64 13.39 -11.79 65.77
CA ALA A 64 14.62 -11.73 66.55
C ALA A 64 15.72 -10.96 65.81
N ASN A 65 16.27 -10.00 66.55
CA ASN A 65 17.36 -9.09 66.29
C ASN A 65 18.68 -9.80 65.90
N SER A 66 19.30 -9.42 64.78
CA SER A 66 20.73 -9.64 64.52
C SER A 66 21.22 -8.73 63.40
N SER A 67 22.09 -7.78 63.77
CA SER A 67 22.91 -7.00 62.87
C SER A 67 23.91 -7.91 62.16
N ASP A 68 23.95 -7.88 60.85
CA ASP A 68 25.19 -7.98 60.09
C ASP A 68 25.00 -7.36 58.72
N SER A 69 25.92 -6.45 58.43
CA SER A 69 26.07 -5.76 57.16
C SER A 69 26.63 -6.75 56.14
N ASP A 70 25.88 -7.06 55.09
CA ASP A 70 26.46 -7.60 53.87
C ASP A 70 25.77 -6.92 52.67
N ASP A 71 26.52 -5.99 52.10
CA ASP A 71 26.24 -5.20 50.91
C ASP A 71 26.42 -6.10 49.69
N GLY A 72 25.38 -6.90 49.42
CA GLY A 72 25.28 -7.77 48.25
C GLY A 72 24.56 -7.03 47.13
N THR A 73 25.34 -6.35 46.29
CA THR A 73 25.00 -5.75 45.00
C THR A 73 23.87 -6.47 44.25
N ASP A 74 22.70 -5.82 44.16
CA ASP A 74 21.65 -6.06 43.17
C ASP A 74 22.16 -5.65 41.77
N GLU A 75 23.02 -6.47 41.18
CA GLU A 75 23.42 -6.35 39.77
C GLU A 75 23.02 -7.61 39.01
N ALA A 76 21.80 -7.68 38.47
CA ALA A 76 21.44 -8.66 37.43
C ALA A 76 20.07 -8.42 36.77
N PHE A 77 19.80 -7.25 36.16
CA PHE A 77 18.64 -7.11 35.24
C PHE A 77 18.94 -6.35 33.93
N ASP A 78 20.20 -6.08 33.63
CA ASP A 78 20.58 -5.14 32.55
C ASP A 78 20.77 -5.78 31.16
N SER A 79 20.37 -7.03 30.93
CA SER A 79 20.89 -7.83 29.79
C SER A 79 19.99 -8.03 28.57
N VAL A 80 18.84 -7.34 28.43
CA VAL A 80 17.90 -7.64 27.30
C VAL A 80 17.53 -6.40 26.46
N VAL A 81 18.07 -5.23 26.81
CA VAL A 81 17.71 -3.96 26.19
C VAL A 81 18.92 -3.36 25.50
N GLU A 82 19.05 -3.55 24.18
CA GLU A 82 20.03 -2.79 23.41
C GLU A 82 19.50 -1.36 23.22
N ARG A 83 19.99 -0.45 24.06
CA ARG A 83 19.65 0.97 23.97
C ARG A 83 20.49 1.61 22.87
N LYS A 84 19.82 2.15 21.86
CA LYS A 84 20.43 3.02 20.86
C LYS A 84 19.90 4.42 21.04
N ASP A 85 20.61 5.40 20.50
CA ASP A 85 20.20 6.80 20.61
C ASP A 85 18.78 6.97 20.04
N HIS A 86 17.81 7.17 20.95
CA HIS A 86 16.40 7.47 20.69
C HIS A 86 15.51 6.35 20.14
N TYR A 87 15.90 5.07 20.26
CA TYR A 87 14.96 3.95 20.14
C TYR A 87 15.41 2.74 20.96
N LEU A 88 14.43 1.90 21.32
CA LEU A 88 14.67 0.70 22.13
C LEU A 88 14.35 -0.57 21.33
N ILE A 89 15.27 -1.53 21.35
CA ILE A 89 15.00 -2.88 20.84
C ILE A 89 14.52 -3.76 22.00
N ARG A 90 13.42 -4.47 21.79
CA ARG A 90 12.78 -5.36 22.76
C ARG A 90 12.43 -6.67 22.08
N GLU A 91 12.42 -7.75 22.85
CA GLU A 91 11.86 -9.03 22.43
C GLU A 91 10.51 -9.23 23.13
N GLN A 92 9.53 -9.76 22.39
CA GLN A 92 8.17 -9.96 22.86
C GLN A 92 7.65 -11.32 22.40
N ILE A 93 6.84 -11.98 23.22
CA ILE A 93 6.16 -13.22 22.87
C ILE A 93 4.65 -13.08 23.01
N TRP A 94 3.89 -13.67 22.08
CA TRP A 94 2.43 -13.66 22.15
C TRP A 94 1.94 -14.55 23.29
N CYS A 95 1.17 -13.97 24.21
CA CYS A 95 0.53 -14.71 25.28
C CYS A 95 -0.96 -14.88 24.97
N GLU A 96 -1.35 -16.04 24.43
CA GLU A 96 -2.73 -16.34 24.06
C GLU A 96 -3.70 -16.21 25.25
N GLY A 97 -3.28 -16.62 26.46
CA GLY A 97 -4.12 -16.52 27.65
C GLY A 97 -4.43 -15.08 28.09
N LEU A 98 -3.57 -14.12 27.76
CA LEU A 98 -3.75 -12.70 28.08
C LEU A 98 -4.11 -11.86 26.85
N GLN A 99 -4.15 -12.46 25.66
CA GLN A 99 -4.39 -11.79 24.37
C GLN A 99 -3.52 -10.54 24.20
N ARG A 100 -2.24 -10.63 24.59
CA ARG A 100 -1.28 -9.52 24.49
C ARG A 100 0.15 -10.00 24.34
N TRP A 101 0.98 -9.11 23.82
CA TRP A 101 2.44 -9.26 23.79
C TRP A 101 3.01 -9.07 25.19
N LEU A 102 3.88 -10.00 25.61
CA LEU A 102 4.63 -9.90 26.85
C LEU A 102 6.12 -9.74 26.52
N PRO A 103 6.89 -8.98 27.32
CA PRO A 103 8.34 -8.97 27.20
C PRO A 103 8.88 -10.40 27.31
N TYR A 104 9.86 -10.71 26.48
CA TYR A 104 10.42 -12.03 26.32
C TYR A 104 11.94 -11.91 26.23
N ASP A 105 12.65 -12.82 26.86
CA ASP A 105 14.09 -13.00 26.69
C ASP A 105 14.30 -14.32 25.95
N SER A 106 14.67 -14.27 24.67
CA SER A 106 14.91 -15.46 23.85
C SER A 106 16.09 -16.31 24.33
N SER A 107 17.04 -15.70 25.06
CA SER A 107 18.21 -16.39 25.60
C SER A 107 17.89 -17.20 26.86
N ARG A 108 16.93 -16.72 27.67
CA ARG A 108 16.54 -17.35 28.94
C ARG A 108 15.17 -18.02 28.90
N TYR A 109 14.39 -17.75 27.85
CA TYR A 109 12.99 -18.15 27.72
C TYR A 109 12.11 -17.63 28.87
N GLU A 110 12.39 -16.42 29.36
CA GLU A 110 11.72 -15.81 30.52
C GLU A 110 11.00 -14.50 30.16
N ILE A 111 10.02 -14.12 30.99
CA ILE A 111 9.27 -12.85 30.84
C ILE A 111 9.95 -11.78 31.68
N SER A 112 10.37 -10.68 31.04
CA SER A 112 11.04 -9.55 31.68
C SER A 112 10.06 -8.40 32.03
N VAL A 113 10.51 -7.44 32.84
CA VAL A 113 9.75 -6.22 33.13
C VAL A 113 10.06 -5.19 32.05
N PRO A 114 9.05 -4.55 31.41
CA PRO A 114 9.31 -3.57 30.38
C PRO A 114 9.80 -2.26 30.99
N GLU A 115 11.01 -1.83 30.64
CA GLU A 115 11.45 -0.46 30.89
C GLU A 115 10.86 0.48 29.83
N GLN A 116 10.09 1.47 30.27
CA GLN A 116 9.64 2.57 29.41
C GLN A 116 10.61 3.72 29.55
N ASP A 117 11.17 4.15 28.43
CA ASP A 117 11.99 5.36 28.34
C ASP A 117 11.24 6.39 27.49
N LEU A 118 10.96 7.54 28.11
CA LEU A 118 10.23 8.67 27.51
C LEU A 118 11.09 9.42 26.47
N GLY A 119 12.40 9.19 26.43
CA GLY A 119 13.31 9.80 25.46
C GLY A 119 13.37 9.09 24.10
N ASN A 120 12.67 7.95 23.95
CA ASN A 120 12.64 7.21 22.69
C ASN A 120 11.61 7.76 21.71
N TYR A 121 11.98 7.80 20.44
CA TYR A 121 11.10 8.23 19.36
C TYR A 121 10.19 7.11 18.85
N PHE A 122 10.60 5.86 19.00
CA PHE A 122 9.83 4.65 18.70
C PHE A 122 10.49 3.43 19.34
N TYR A 123 9.78 2.31 19.30
CA TYR A 123 10.24 1.03 19.81
C TYR A 123 10.30 0.00 18.69
N VAL A 124 11.32 -0.84 18.73
CA VAL A 124 11.53 -1.97 17.83
C VAL A 124 11.26 -3.23 18.62
N ASN A 125 10.23 -3.98 18.25
CA ASN A 125 9.89 -5.22 18.92
C ASN A 125 10.13 -6.39 17.98
N THR A 126 10.98 -7.33 18.38
CA THR A 126 11.06 -8.66 17.77
C THR A 126 9.96 -9.50 18.40
N ARG A 127 8.92 -9.82 17.63
CA ARG A 127 7.71 -10.49 18.10
C ARG A 127 7.71 -11.96 17.71
N HIS A 128 7.69 -12.82 18.71
CA HIS A 128 7.67 -14.27 18.58
C HIS A 128 6.25 -14.80 18.80
N ASP A 129 5.72 -15.57 17.86
CA ASP A 129 4.46 -16.29 18.06
C ASP A 129 4.71 -17.55 18.91
N LEU A 130 5.89 -18.14 18.78
CA LEU A 130 6.32 -19.34 19.49
C LEU A 130 7.76 -19.20 20.02
N PRO A 131 8.10 -19.86 21.14
CA PRO A 131 9.47 -19.88 21.62
C PRO A 131 10.42 -20.47 20.56
N GLY A 132 11.47 -19.71 20.22
CA GLY A 132 12.53 -20.13 19.30
C GLY A 132 12.24 -19.90 17.81
N ASP A 133 11.15 -19.20 17.44
CA ASP A 133 10.99 -18.69 16.08
C ASP A 133 11.91 -17.48 15.79
N GLU A 134 12.07 -17.10 14.52
CA GLU A 134 12.94 -15.97 14.13
C GLU A 134 12.38 -14.60 14.58
N GLY A 135 11.08 -14.53 14.88
CA GLY A 135 10.35 -13.31 15.20
C GLY A 135 10.10 -12.37 14.02
N GLU A 136 9.05 -11.56 14.11
CA GLU A 136 8.76 -10.46 13.16
C GLU A 136 9.17 -9.12 13.80
N LEU A 137 9.90 -8.28 13.06
CA LEU A 137 10.25 -6.93 13.53
C LEU A 137 9.08 -5.95 13.36
N VAL A 138 8.57 -5.44 14.47
CA VAL A 138 7.42 -4.53 14.53
C VAL A 138 7.78 -3.25 15.27
N LEU A 139 7.53 -2.11 14.61
CA LEU A 139 7.68 -0.78 15.17
C LEU A 139 6.40 -0.34 15.90
N THR A 140 6.54 0.15 17.13
CA THR A 140 5.42 0.62 17.98
C THR A 140 5.80 1.87 18.77
N ASP A 141 4.84 2.37 19.56
CA ASP A 141 5.07 3.37 20.62
C ASP A 141 5.81 4.61 20.08
N PHE A 142 5.33 5.11 18.94
CA PHE A 142 5.89 6.28 18.27
C PHE A 142 5.66 7.54 19.10
N SER A 143 6.69 8.36 19.23
CA SER A 143 6.62 9.73 19.75
C SER A 143 5.56 10.55 18.99
N ASP A 144 4.95 11.53 19.67
CA ASP A 144 3.87 12.34 19.11
C ASP A 144 4.24 13.01 17.77
N THR A 145 5.47 13.56 17.69
CA THR A 145 5.97 14.21 16.48
C THR A 145 6.09 13.23 15.32
N LEU A 146 6.66 12.04 15.57
CA LEU A 146 6.79 11.01 14.55
C LEU A 146 5.41 10.45 14.15
N LEU A 147 4.52 10.26 15.12
CA LEU A 147 3.17 9.77 14.87
C LEU A 147 2.34 10.74 14.01
N LYS A 148 2.43 12.06 14.26
CA LYS A 148 1.81 13.08 13.41
C LYS A 148 2.28 12.96 11.96
N PHE A 149 3.57 12.78 11.74
CA PHE A 149 4.16 12.58 10.42
C PHE A 149 3.68 11.28 9.75
N LEU A 150 3.69 10.16 10.48
CA LEU A 150 3.30 8.85 9.95
C LEU A 150 1.82 8.81 9.56
N ARG A 151 0.95 9.46 10.33
CA ARG A 151 -0.48 9.60 10.01
C ARG A 151 -0.72 10.27 8.67
N ILE A 152 -0.01 11.37 8.37
CA ILE A 152 -0.16 12.06 7.09
C ILE A 152 0.50 11.29 5.94
N SER A 153 1.65 10.66 6.20
CA SER A 153 2.43 9.99 5.16
C SER A 153 1.84 8.65 4.74
N TYR A 154 1.25 7.91 5.67
CA TYR A 154 0.83 6.52 5.46
C TYR A 154 -0.65 6.25 5.78
N GLY A 155 -1.34 7.16 6.49
CA GLY A 155 -2.80 7.11 6.65
C GLY A 155 -3.30 6.22 7.79
N ASP A 156 -4.45 5.59 7.53
CA ASP A 156 -5.40 5.04 8.52
C ASP A 156 -4.79 4.10 9.57
N GLU A 157 -3.76 3.32 9.24
CA GLU A 157 -3.10 2.39 10.17
C GLU A 157 -2.51 3.08 11.40
N PHE A 158 -2.15 4.36 11.27
CA PHE A 158 -1.57 5.18 12.35
C PHE A 158 -2.61 5.96 13.16
N TYR A 159 -3.90 5.86 12.84
CA TYR A 159 -4.99 6.47 13.60
C TYR A 159 -5.55 5.57 14.71
N ASN A 160 -5.06 4.34 14.81
CA ASN A 160 -5.39 3.43 15.91
C ASN A 160 -4.81 3.94 17.25
N ASP A 161 -5.41 3.51 18.36
CA ASP A 161 -4.99 3.88 19.72
C ASP A 161 -3.56 3.41 20.06
N SER A 162 -3.11 2.33 19.42
CA SER A 162 -1.76 1.78 19.56
C SER A 162 -1.26 1.39 18.18
N PRO A 163 -0.79 2.37 17.39
CA PRO A 163 -0.40 2.12 16.01
C PRO A 163 0.87 1.28 15.97
N GLU A 164 0.86 0.28 15.10
CA GLU A 164 1.97 -0.66 14.92
C GLU A 164 2.21 -0.91 13.44
N ARG A 165 3.48 -1.11 13.07
CA ARG A 165 3.82 -1.42 11.68
C ARG A 165 5.08 -2.28 11.59
N THR A 166 5.05 -3.26 10.70
CA THR A 166 6.20 -4.13 10.46
C THR A 166 7.32 -3.34 9.78
N ALA A 167 8.57 -3.53 10.21
CA ALA A 167 9.71 -2.84 9.62
C ALA A 167 9.81 -3.12 8.12
N ASP A 168 9.59 -4.37 7.71
CA ASP A 168 9.59 -4.83 6.32
C ASP A 168 8.59 -4.11 5.42
N SER A 169 7.46 -3.66 5.96
CA SER A 169 6.48 -2.88 5.20
C SER A 169 6.86 -1.41 4.99
N LEU A 170 7.86 -0.91 5.73
CA LEU A 170 8.37 0.46 5.63
C LEU A 170 9.66 0.55 4.81
N LEU A 171 10.45 -0.53 4.73
CA LEU A 171 11.71 -0.54 3.95
C LEU A 171 11.53 -0.06 2.50
N PRO A 172 10.47 -0.44 1.75
CA PRO A 172 10.31 0.04 0.38
C PRO A 172 10.10 1.56 0.29
N ASP A 173 9.70 2.21 1.38
CA ASP A 173 9.31 3.61 1.44
C ASP A 173 10.44 4.52 1.95
N ILE A 174 11.65 3.97 2.20
CA ILE A 174 12.87 4.72 2.55
C ILE A 174 13.12 5.92 1.60
N PRO A 175 13.01 5.79 0.25
CA PRO A 175 13.22 6.94 -0.64
C PRO A 175 12.23 8.09 -0.39
N ILE A 176 11.00 7.79 0.03
CA ILE A 176 9.98 8.79 0.34
C ILE A 176 10.33 9.52 1.64
N LEU A 177 10.76 8.77 2.66
CA LEU A 177 11.24 9.35 3.92
C LEU A 177 12.42 10.30 3.67
N LYS A 178 13.39 9.86 2.85
CA LYS A 178 14.54 10.69 2.48
C LYS A 178 14.13 11.97 1.76
N ALA A 179 13.26 11.88 0.75
CA ALA A 179 12.78 13.07 0.03
C ALA A 179 12.06 14.06 0.96
N LYS A 180 11.35 13.57 1.99
CA LYS A 180 10.72 14.42 3.01
C LYS A 180 11.74 15.06 3.94
N LEU A 181 12.77 14.33 4.35
CA LEU A 181 13.89 14.89 5.13
C LEU A 181 14.62 15.99 4.37
N ASP A 182 14.95 15.75 3.10
CA ASP A 182 15.61 16.75 2.23
C ASP A 182 14.75 18.02 2.11
N ALA A 183 13.42 17.87 1.99
CA ALA A 183 12.49 19.00 1.96
C ALA A 183 12.42 19.75 3.31
N ILE A 184 12.46 19.05 4.44
CA ILE A 184 12.51 19.68 5.77
C ILE A 184 13.79 20.50 5.92
N GLU A 185 14.94 19.94 5.53
CA GLU A 185 16.23 20.62 5.60
C GLU A 185 16.25 21.89 4.73
N GLN A 186 15.65 21.84 3.54
CA GLN A 186 15.48 23.02 2.68
C GLN A 186 14.66 24.10 3.39
N HIS A 187 13.52 23.75 4.00
CA HIS A 187 12.68 24.72 4.71
C HIS A 187 13.31 25.28 5.99
N LEU A 188 14.12 24.49 6.70
CA LEU A 188 14.88 24.95 7.87
C LEU A 188 16.07 25.83 7.49
N SER A 189 16.71 25.55 6.36
CA SER A 189 17.84 26.34 5.84
C SER A 189 17.39 27.63 5.15
N ALA A 190 16.19 27.65 4.57
CA ALA A 190 15.62 28.79 3.85
C ALA A 190 15.25 29.98 4.76
N ASP A 191 15.28 29.81 6.09
CA ASP A 191 15.26 30.92 7.05
C ASP A 191 16.43 31.89 6.85
N ALA A 192 17.52 31.46 6.20
CA ALA A 192 18.63 32.32 5.81
C ALA A 192 18.37 33.13 4.52
N ALA A 193 17.36 32.77 3.71
CA ALA A 193 17.16 33.28 2.35
C ALA A 193 15.79 33.95 2.10
N GLY A 194 14.93 34.09 3.12
CA GLY A 194 13.66 34.81 3.01
C GLY A 194 12.49 33.99 2.47
N SER A 195 12.39 32.71 2.85
CA SER A 195 11.19 31.90 2.58
C SER A 195 9.92 32.58 3.09
N ASP A 196 8.82 32.48 2.34
CA ASP A 196 7.51 32.94 2.79
C ASP A 196 7.08 32.13 4.04
N PRO A 197 6.76 32.78 5.19
CA PRO A 197 6.24 32.08 6.37
C PRO A 197 4.94 31.29 6.08
N ALA A 198 4.16 31.71 5.07
CA ALA A 198 2.98 30.97 4.64
C ALA A 198 3.35 29.61 4.03
N ASP A 199 4.42 29.54 3.24
CA ASP A 199 4.92 28.30 2.64
C ASP A 199 5.44 27.35 3.72
N LYS A 200 6.16 27.88 4.71
CA LYS A 200 6.66 27.09 5.85
C LYS A 200 5.53 26.50 6.68
N ARG A 201 4.48 27.30 6.93
CA ARG A 201 3.23 26.85 7.58
C ARG A 201 2.56 25.75 6.78
N ALA A 202 2.36 25.95 5.49
CA ALA A 202 1.73 24.97 4.61
C ALA A 202 2.52 23.66 4.59
N PHE A 203 3.85 23.74 4.56
CA PHE A 203 4.73 22.59 4.62
C PHE A 203 4.65 21.84 5.96
N ALA A 204 4.67 22.54 7.10
CA ALA A 204 4.51 21.93 8.42
C ALA A 204 3.14 21.22 8.56
N VAL A 205 2.07 21.81 8.01
CA VAL A 205 0.75 21.16 7.94
C VAL A 205 0.82 19.88 7.10
N SER A 206 1.56 19.89 6.00
CA SER A 206 1.78 18.71 5.15
C SER A 206 2.58 17.58 5.83
N LEU A 207 3.23 17.88 6.95
CA LEU A 207 3.94 16.91 7.81
C LEU A 207 3.14 16.52 9.06
N GLY A 208 1.92 17.05 9.24
CA GLY A 208 1.04 16.66 10.34
C GLY A 208 0.90 17.66 11.48
N CYS A 209 1.58 18.82 11.44
CA CYS A 209 1.34 19.91 12.38
C CYS A 209 0.05 20.66 12.02
N GLN A 210 -1.10 20.11 12.41
CA GLN A 210 -2.41 20.69 12.09
C GLN A 210 -2.63 22.03 12.80
N GLU A 211 -1.96 22.24 13.93
CA GLU A 211 -2.00 23.48 14.72
C GLU A 211 -1.49 24.68 13.92
N ALA A 212 -0.55 24.46 12.99
CA ALA A 212 -0.01 25.50 12.11
C ALA A 212 -1.04 26.11 11.13
N LYS A 213 -2.22 25.47 10.96
CA LYS A 213 -3.35 26.06 10.22
C LYS A 213 -3.93 27.30 10.91
N GLN A 214 -3.76 27.42 12.21
CA GLN A 214 -4.26 28.56 12.97
C GLN A 214 -3.30 29.74 12.78
N ALA A 215 -3.83 30.88 12.32
CA ALA A 215 -3.04 32.10 12.15
C ALA A 215 -2.40 32.59 13.47
N SER A 216 -2.99 32.25 14.61
CA SER A 216 -2.48 32.56 15.95
C SER A 216 -1.36 31.64 16.43
N HIS A 217 -1.08 30.52 15.75
CA HIS A 217 -0.01 29.61 16.15
C HIS A 217 1.35 30.27 15.88
N PRO A 218 2.25 30.39 16.87
CA PRO A 218 3.54 31.07 16.70
C PRO A 218 4.46 30.36 15.68
N ASP A 219 5.17 31.12 14.85
CA ASP A 219 6.15 30.55 13.91
C ASP A 219 7.28 29.80 14.63
N SER A 220 7.66 30.25 15.84
CA SER A 220 8.67 29.57 16.66
C SER A 220 8.30 28.12 17.00
N HIS A 221 7.00 27.83 17.17
CA HIS A 221 6.53 26.46 17.43
C HIS A 221 6.57 25.61 16.15
N ILE A 222 6.40 26.23 14.99
CA ILE A 222 6.52 25.56 13.68
C ILE A 222 7.98 25.17 13.46
N ASP A 223 8.91 26.08 13.75
CA ASP A 223 10.35 25.82 13.63
C ASP A 223 10.79 24.70 14.56
N GLN A 224 10.30 24.72 15.80
CA GLN A 224 10.54 23.66 16.76
C GLN A 224 10.00 22.32 16.26
N PHE A 225 8.74 22.28 15.81
CA PHE A 225 8.15 21.07 15.25
C PHE A 225 8.95 20.53 14.05
N LEU A 226 9.40 21.40 13.14
CA LEU A 226 10.18 20.98 11.97
C LEU A 226 11.55 20.41 12.37
N LYS A 227 12.21 20.99 13.39
CA LYS A 227 13.47 20.45 13.94
C LYS A 227 13.26 19.09 14.59
N GLU A 228 12.25 18.96 15.44
CA GLU A 228 11.91 17.68 16.08
C GLU A 228 11.53 16.62 15.02
N ALA A 229 10.74 17.00 14.01
CA ALA A 229 10.39 16.11 12.91
C ALA A 229 11.64 15.67 12.11
N GLN A 230 12.55 16.60 11.80
CA GLN A 230 13.82 16.28 11.15
C GLN A 230 14.60 15.23 11.94
N GLU A 231 14.75 15.45 13.25
CA GLU A 231 15.50 14.56 14.15
C GLU A 231 14.84 13.17 14.24
N HIS A 232 13.54 13.11 14.54
CA HIS A 232 12.83 11.84 14.73
C HIS A 232 12.77 11.01 13.44
N ILE A 233 12.50 11.66 12.30
CA ILE A 233 12.45 10.99 10.99
C ILE A 233 13.86 10.54 10.58
N THR A 234 14.92 11.29 10.93
CA THR A 234 16.30 10.89 10.65
C THR A 234 16.67 9.61 11.39
N VAL A 235 16.34 9.51 12.69
CA VAL A 235 16.59 8.29 13.48
C VAL A 235 15.85 7.09 12.87
N LEU A 236 14.57 7.24 12.54
CA LEU A 236 13.79 6.18 11.90
C LEU A 236 14.38 5.78 10.53
N ASN A 237 14.72 6.75 9.69
CA ASN A 237 15.26 6.52 8.36
C ASN A 237 16.63 5.80 8.43
N ASN A 238 17.51 6.21 9.34
CA ASN A 238 18.80 5.56 9.54
C ASN A 238 18.64 4.12 10.01
N TYR A 239 17.73 3.87 10.96
CA TYR A 239 17.42 2.51 11.39
C TYR A 239 16.93 1.63 10.22
N LEU A 240 15.98 2.12 9.43
CA LEU A 240 15.46 1.40 8.26
C LEU A 240 16.54 1.19 7.19
N LEU A 241 17.44 2.15 6.98
CA LEU A 241 18.57 2.00 6.06
C LEU A 241 19.52 0.88 6.47
N GLU A 242 19.88 0.79 7.77
CA GLU A 242 20.70 -0.30 8.29
C GLU A 242 20.04 -1.66 8.07
N LEU A 243 18.73 -1.78 8.34
CA LEU A 243 17.97 -3.00 8.06
C LEU A 243 17.89 -3.33 6.55
N TYR A 244 17.86 -2.30 5.70
CA TYR A 244 17.72 -2.48 4.25
C TYR A 244 19.03 -2.90 3.58
N LYS A 245 20.21 -2.54 4.11
CA LYS A 245 21.52 -2.86 3.52
C LYS A 245 21.65 -4.28 2.94
N PRO A 246 21.42 -5.37 3.71
CA PRO A 246 21.55 -6.71 3.17
C PRO A 246 20.55 -7.01 2.04
N LYS A 247 19.33 -6.47 2.12
CA LYS A 247 18.32 -6.60 1.06
C LYS A 247 18.70 -5.83 -0.19
N ALA A 248 19.28 -4.63 -0.02
CA ALA A 248 19.77 -3.78 -1.11
C ALA A 248 20.93 -4.45 -1.86
N GLU A 249 21.90 -5.02 -1.14
CA GLU A 249 23.02 -5.75 -1.73
C GLU A 249 22.54 -6.98 -2.51
N LYS A 250 21.62 -7.76 -1.91
CA LYS A 250 21.02 -8.92 -2.56
C LYS A 250 20.21 -8.53 -3.80
N LEU A 251 19.44 -7.44 -3.73
CA LEU A 251 18.69 -6.90 -4.86
C LEU A 251 19.64 -6.47 -5.98
N ALA A 252 20.68 -5.70 -5.68
CA ALA A 252 21.66 -5.23 -6.66
C ALA A 252 22.35 -6.40 -7.39
N MET A 253 22.75 -7.42 -6.64
CA MET A 253 23.32 -8.65 -7.19
C MET A 253 22.33 -9.35 -8.15
N GLN A 254 21.10 -9.62 -7.72
CA GLN A 254 20.10 -10.31 -8.55
C GLN A 254 19.75 -9.51 -9.81
N LEU A 255 19.58 -8.20 -9.69
CA LEU A 255 19.32 -7.33 -10.83
C LEU A 255 20.47 -7.35 -11.86
N SER A 256 21.71 -7.47 -11.39
CA SER A 256 22.88 -7.60 -12.29
C SER A 256 22.88 -8.93 -13.06
N ASP A 257 22.34 -9.99 -12.46
CA ASP A 257 22.15 -11.30 -13.10
C ASP A 257 20.90 -11.36 -13.99
N GLY A 258 20.08 -10.30 -14.02
CA GLY A 258 18.83 -10.25 -14.78
C GLY A 258 17.71 -11.11 -14.19
N CYS A 259 17.83 -11.51 -12.92
CA CYS A 259 16.83 -12.29 -12.20
C CYS A 259 16.37 -11.56 -10.94
N ILE A 260 15.30 -12.04 -10.30
CA ILE A 260 14.84 -11.49 -9.03
C ILE A 260 14.07 -12.53 -8.23
N GLU A 261 14.25 -12.52 -6.91
CA GLU A 261 13.46 -13.30 -5.97
C GLU A 261 12.12 -12.62 -5.67
N PHE A 262 11.08 -13.43 -5.45
CA PHE A 262 9.73 -12.94 -5.20
C PHE A 262 9.66 -11.95 -4.02
N GLY A 263 10.38 -12.22 -2.93
CA GLY A 263 10.41 -11.35 -1.74
C GLY A 263 11.09 -10.00 -1.94
N LEU A 264 11.82 -9.82 -3.05
CA LEU A 264 12.49 -8.56 -3.39
C LEU A 264 11.72 -7.73 -4.43
N LEU A 265 10.66 -8.28 -5.04
CA LEU A 265 9.86 -7.58 -6.04
C LEU A 265 9.28 -6.25 -5.54
N VAL A 266 8.92 -6.15 -4.26
CA VAL A 266 8.38 -4.89 -3.69
C VAL A 266 9.38 -3.73 -3.78
N PHE A 267 10.69 -4.02 -3.74
CA PHE A 267 11.76 -3.04 -3.87
C PHE A 267 12.07 -2.71 -5.33
N TYR A 268 11.89 -3.67 -6.23
CA TYR A 268 12.05 -3.47 -7.67
C TYR A 268 10.99 -2.55 -8.28
N PHE A 269 9.75 -2.64 -7.79
CA PHE A 269 8.63 -1.83 -8.28
C PHE A 269 8.52 -0.50 -7.53
N GLU A 270 9.32 0.50 -7.89
CA GLU A 270 9.31 1.87 -7.34
C GLU A 270 7.98 2.62 -7.54
N LEU A 271 7.49 3.27 -6.46
CA LEU A 271 6.29 4.11 -6.52
C LEU A 271 6.52 5.34 -7.42
N ASN A 272 5.44 5.79 -8.05
CA ASN A 272 5.40 6.91 -9.00
C ASN A 272 6.22 6.71 -10.29
N GLN A 273 6.84 5.55 -10.48
CA GLN A 273 7.47 5.18 -11.74
C GLN A 273 6.48 4.58 -12.73
N HIS A 274 6.89 4.55 -14.00
CA HIS A 274 6.08 4.02 -15.11
C HIS A 274 6.48 2.58 -15.43
N TYR A 275 5.46 1.73 -15.55
CA TYR A 275 5.60 0.32 -15.87
C TYR A 275 4.69 -0.05 -17.03
N CYS A 276 4.97 -1.18 -17.67
CA CYS A 276 4.19 -1.72 -18.77
C CYS A 276 3.75 -3.15 -18.48
N LEU A 277 2.47 -3.41 -18.72
CA LEU A 277 1.90 -4.75 -18.82
C LEU A 277 2.00 -5.23 -20.27
N ASP A 278 2.29 -6.52 -20.48
CA ASP A 278 2.41 -7.17 -21.79
C ASP A 278 3.38 -6.46 -22.77
N PRO A 279 4.64 -6.19 -22.37
CA PRO A 279 5.60 -5.40 -23.17
C PRO A 279 5.94 -6.04 -24.52
N CYS A 280 5.79 -7.36 -24.66
CA CYS A 280 6.06 -8.09 -25.89
C CYS A 280 5.02 -7.86 -27.01
N ASN A 281 3.85 -7.30 -26.69
CA ASN A 281 2.79 -7.07 -27.68
C ASN A 281 2.32 -5.63 -27.61
N ILE A 282 2.86 -4.77 -28.46
CA ILE A 282 2.51 -3.34 -28.50
C ILE A 282 1.01 -3.07 -28.64
N ASN A 283 0.22 -3.98 -29.21
CA ASN A 283 -1.23 -3.80 -29.35
C ASN A 283 -2.00 -4.09 -28.06
N ARG A 284 -1.41 -4.81 -27.11
CA ARG A 284 -1.97 -5.10 -25.77
C ARG A 284 -1.23 -4.38 -24.65
N ALA A 285 -0.02 -3.89 -24.95
CA ALA A 285 0.84 -3.20 -24.03
C ALA A 285 0.08 -2.07 -23.35
N THR A 286 0.22 -1.99 -22.03
CA THR A 286 -0.49 -1.01 -21.21
C THR A 286 0.52 -0.37 -20.28
N GLY A 287 0.89 0.87 -20.56
CA GLY A 287 1.70 1.68 -19.67
C GLY A 287 0.84 2.27 -18.54
N PHE A 288 1.36 2.25 -17.32
CA PHE A 288 0.69 2.81 -16.15
C PHE A 288 1.71 3.37 -15.17
N ARG A 289 1.30 4.35 -14.36
CA ARG A 289 2.09 4.87 -13.25
C ARG A 289 1.76 4.09 -11.99
N LEU A 290 2.75 3.51 -11.33
CA LEU A 290 2.55 2.77 -10.09
C LEU A 290 2.26 3.75 -8.95
N GLU A 291 1.19 3.51 -8.18
CA GLU A 291 0.79 4.38 -7.07
C GLU A 291 0.85 3.63 -5.73
N ARG A 292 0.64 2.31 -5.73
CA ARG A 292 0.71 1.46 -4.53
C ARG A 292 1.19 0.06 -4.88
N ARG A 293 1.89 -0.57 -3.94
CA ARG A 293 2.35 -1.96 -4.01
C ARG A 293 2.25 -2.61 -2.64
N SER A 294 1.89 -3.89 -2.58
CA SER A 294 1.83 -4.62 -1.30
C SER A 294 1.76 -6.12 -1.52
N TYR A 295 2.38 -6.90 -0.63
CA TYR A 295 2.15 -8.34 -0.57
C TYR A 295 0.78 -8.65 0.07
N ASP A 296 0.05 -9.58 -0.52
CA ASP A 296 -1.09 -10.23 0.12
C ASP A 296 -0.57 -11.44 0.90
N LYS A 297 -0.46 -11.30 2.23
CA LYS A 297 0.00 -12.36 3.14
C LYS A 297 -0.87 -13.63 3.03
N LYS A 298 -2.14 -13.53 2.60
CA LYS A 298 -3.07 -14.67 2.49
C LYS A 298 -2.96 -15.40 1.16
N LYS A 299 -2.75 -14.65 0.07
CA LYS A 299 -2.75 -15.20 -1.31
C LYS A 299 -1.37 -15.44 -1.87
N THR A 300 -0.31 -15.15 -1.11
CA THR A 300 1.09 -15.29 -1.55
C THR A 300 1.30 -14.61 -2.90
N SER A 301 0.92 -13.34 -3.00
CA SER A 301 0.99 -12.58 -4.25
C SER A 301 1.39 -11.13 -4.00
N LEU A 302 2.11 -10.54 -4.96
CA LEU A 302 2.40 -9.11 -4.97
C LEU A 302 1.32 -8.41 -5.78
N HIS A 303 0.69 -7.42 -5.17
CA HIS A 303 -0.29 -6.56 -5.83
C HIS A 303 0.36 -5.23 -6.19
N LEU A 304 0.21 -4.85 -7.47
CA LEU A 304 0.60 -3.57 -8.00
C LEU A 304 -0.67 -2.81 -8.38
N PHE A 305 -0.83 -1.60 -7.85
CA PHE A 305 -1.94 -0.72 -8.14
C PHE A 305 -1.42 0.59 -8.66
N GLY A 306 -2.04 1.09 -9.72
CA GLY A 306 -1.64 2.34 -10.31
C GLY A 306 -2.74 2.92 -11.17
N SER A 307 -2.35 3.93 -11.93
CA SER A 307 -3.27 4.60 -12.83
C SER A 307 -2.71 4.67 -14.23
N ALA A 308 -3.62 4.61 -15.19
CA ALA A 308 -3.31 4.71 -16.60
C ALA A 308 -4.39 5.49 -17.33
N TYR A 309 -4.17 5.76 -18.61
CA TYR A 309 -5.12 6.52 -19.41
C TYR A 309 -5.69 5.64 -20.52
N VAL A 310 -7.00 5.69 -20.67
CA VAL A 310 -7.73 4.96 -21.70
C VAL A 310 -8.51 5.94 -22.56
N TRP A 311 -8.36 5.78 -23.88
CA TRP A 311 -9.16 6.51 -24.85
C TRP A 311 -10.59 5.97 -24.85
N LYS A 312 -11.58 6.83 -24.58
CA LYS A 312 -13.00 6.47 -24.57
C LYS A 312 -13.74 6.87 -25.86
N GLY A 313 -13.04 7.17 -26.95
CA GLY A 313 -13.66 7.57 -28.22
C GLY A 313 -13.70 9.08 -28.45
N CYS A 314 -13.89 9.87 -27.39
CA CYS A 314 -13.95 11.34 -27.44
C CYS A 314 -12.91 12.05 -26.56
N ALA A 315 -12.42 11.39 -25.51
CA ALA A 315 -11.42 11.92 -24.59
C ALA A 315 -10.63 10.79 -23.89
N TYR A 316 -9.46 11.13 -23.36
CA TYR A 316 -8.75 10.27 -22.43
C TYR A 316 -9.36 10.35 -21.04
N THR A 317 -9.51 9.19 -20.40
CA THR A 317 -9.94 9.13 -19.00
C THR A 317 -8.93 8.35 -18.18
N LYS A 318 -8.68 8.83 -16.97
CA LYS A 318 -7.86 8.12 -16.00
C LYS A 318 -8.62 6.87 -15.54
N THR A 319 -7.98 5.72 -15.60
CA THR A 319 -8.48 4.45 -15.08
C THR A 319 -7.52 3.90 -14.04
N SER A 320 -8.05 3.13 -13.09
CA SER A 320 -7.21 2.32 -12.21
C SER A 320 -6.74 1.07 -12.93
N VAL A 321 -5.49 0.70 -12.70
CA VAL A 321 -4.88 -0.55 -13.19
C VAL A 321 -4.42 -1.33 -11.96
N SER A 322 -4.77 -2.61 -11.93
CA SER A 322 -4.25 -3.55 -10.93
C SER A 322 -3.59 -4.73 -11.62
N ARG A 323 -2.45 -5.15 -11.08
CA ARG A 323 -1.74 -6.34 -11.53
C ARG A 323 -1.34 -7.19 -10.34
N ILE A 324 -1.46 -8.50 -10.49
CA ILE A 324 -1.08 -9.48 -9.48
C ILE A 324 0.07 -10.31 -10.06
N ILE A 325 1.15 -10.42 -9.30
CA ILE A 325 2.26 -11.33 -9.56
C ILE A 325 2.17 -12.44 -8.52
N GLY A 326 1.99 -13.68 -8.96
CA GLY A 326 1.93 -14.84 -8.07
C GLY A 326 3.31 -15.16 -7.48
N ALA A 327 3.34 -15.71 -6.27
CA ALA A 327 4.57 -16.20 -5.68
C ALA A 327 5.22 -17.29 -6.53
N TYR A 328 6.55 -17.30 -6.52
CA TYR A 328 7.39 -18.32 -7.12
C TYR A 328 8.56 -18.62 -6.17
N THR A 329 9.10 -19.82 -6.28
CA THR A 329 10.25 -20.28 -5.47
C THR A 329 11.56 -19.99 -6.20
N GLY A 330 12.56 -19.48 -5.47
CA GLY A 330 13.85 -19.12 -6.05
C GLY A 330 13.81 -17.77 -6.74
N THR A 331 14.43 -17.67 -7.91
CA THR A 331 14.48 -16.44 -8.72
C THR A 331 13.80 -16.65 -10.06
N GLU A 332 13.24 -15.57 -10.61
CA GLU A 332 12.63 -15.52 -11.93
C GLU A 332 13.40 -14.53 -12.82
N ASP A 333 13.49 -14.78 -14.12
CA ASP A 333 14.06 -13.83 -15.08
C ASP A 333 13.17 -12.58 -15.15
N LEU A 334 13.76 -11.39 -15.03
CA LEU A 334 13.05 -10.12 -15.08
C LEU A 334 12.21 -9.96 -16.36
N ARG A 335 12.64 -10.58 -17.46
CA ARG A 335 11.95 -10.56 -18.76
C ARG A 335 10.68 -11.41 -18.78
N LEU A 336 10.55 -12.37 -17.86
CA LEU A 336 9.37 -13.22 -17.73
C LEU A 336 8.32 -12.62 -16.80
N LEU A 337 8.67 -11.56 -16.05
CA LEU A 337 7.69 -10.82 -15.27
C LEU A 337 6.61 -10.23 -16.18
N SER A 338 5.35 -10.42 -15.77
CA SER A 338 4.19 -9.88 -16.49
C SER A 338 4.06 -8.35 -16.45
N CYS A 339 4.93 -7.69 -15.69
CA CYS A 339 5.02 -6.25 -15.54
C CYS A 339 6.50 -5.88 -15.59
N GLN A 340 6.87 -4.93 -16.45
CA GLN A 340 8.26 -4.50 -16.64
C GLN A 340 8.37 -2.97 -16.58
N PRO A 341 9.54 -2.42 -16.20
CA PRO A 341 9.80 -0.99 -16.33
C PRO A 341 9.49 -0.51 -17.74
N LEU A 342 8.82 0.64 -17.83
CA LEU A 342 8.50 1.19 -19.14
C LEU A 342 9.78 1.70 -19.80
N ARG A 343 10.18 1.03 -20.88
CA ARG A 343 11.34 1.43 -21.67
C ARG A 343 11.00 2.63 -22.58
N PRO A 344 11.96 3.51 -22.91
CA PRO A 344 11.70 4.69 -23.74
C PRO A 344 11.17 4.37 -25.15
N ASP A 345 11.60 3.25 -25.75
CA ASP A 345 11.10 2.80 -27.06
C ASP A 345 9.62 2.42 -26.99
N LEU A 346 9.23 1.72 -25.92
CA LEU A 346 7.87 1.29 -25.67
C LEU A 346 6.97 2.48 -25.30
N GLU A 347 7.48 3.41 -24.51
CA GLU A 347 6.83 4.69 -24.22
C GLU A 347 6.53 5.46 -25.50
N ALA A 348 7.52 5.66 -26.37
CA ALA A 348 7.34 6.35 -27.64
C ALA A 348 6.30 5.65 -28.53
N ALA A 349 6.31 4.32 -28.57
CA ALA A 349 5.32 3.54 -29.31
C ALA A 349 3.90 3.66 -28.74
N LEU A 350 3.76 3.66 -27.40
CA LEU A 350 2.47 3.87 -26.72
C LEU A 350 1.93 5.29 -26.95
N VAL A 351 2.80 6.30 -26.92
CA VAL A 351 2.45 7.69 -27.22
C VAL A 351 2.04 7.83 -28.68
N ALA A 352 2.79 7.25 -29.63
CA ALA A 352 2.43 7.25 -31.04
C ALA A 352 1.08 6.58 -31.30
N ARG A 353 0.81 5.45 -30.62
CA ARG A 353 -0.49 4.76 -30.65
C ARG A 353 -1.61 5.65 -30.09
N GLY A 354 -1.36 6.33 -28.97
CA GLY A 354 -2.30 7.29 -28.38
C GLY A 354 -2.63 8.45 -29.33
N ARG A 355 -1.61 9.04 -29.96
CA ARG A 355 -1.79 10.08 -30.99
C ARG A 355 -2.59 9.58 -32.17
N LEU A 356 -2.36 8.34 -32.61
CA LEU A 356 -3.15 7.73 -33.68
C LEU A 356 -4.61 7.56 -33.28
N TYR A 357 -4.91 7.17 -32.04
CA TYR A 357 -6.28 7.15 -31.56
C TYR A 357 -6.91 8.54 -31.55
N THR A 358 -6.18 9.57 -31.11
CA THR A 358 -6.68 10.95 -31.13
C THR A 358 -6.88 11.47 -32.56
N ALA A 359 -5.95 11.23 -33.48
CA ALA A 359 -6.03 11.68 -34.86
C ALA A 359 -7.11 10.94 -35.66
N LEU A 360 -7.36 9.66 -35.35
CA LEU A 360 -8.47 8.89 -35.89
C LEU A 360 -9.76 9.08 -35.08
N SER A 361 -9.72 9.87 -34.01
CA SER A 361 -10.90 10.21 -33.23
C SER A 361 -11.47 11.55 -33.66
N GLY A 362 -12.77 11.67 -33.51
CA GLY A 362 -13.58 12.69 -34.14
C GLY A 362 -14.74 12.04 -34.87
N CYS A 363 -15.87 12.73 -34.93
CA CYS A 363 -16.99 12.32 -35.76
C CYS A 363 -16.51 12.31 -37.21
N HIS A 364 -16.22 11.12 -37.78
CA HIS A 364 -15.95 11.02 -39.21
C HIS A 364 -17.26 11.17 -39.93
N TYR A 365 -17.50 12.36 -40.44
CA TYR A 365 -18.70 12.61 -41.21
C TYR A 365 -18.51 12.01 -42.60
N ARG A 366 -19.30 10.99 -42.92
CA ARG A 366 -19.38 10.47 -44.29
C ARG A 366 -20.69 10.95 -44.90
N SER A 367 -20.65 11.35 -46.17
CA SER A 367 -21.87 11.71 -46.89
C SER A 367 -22.51 10.44 -47.44
N PHE A 368 -23.73 10.11 -47.01
CA PHE A 368 -24.54 9.04 -47.59
C PHE A 368 -25.87 9.63 -48.06
N HIS A 369 -26.20 9.50 -49.34
CA HIS A 369 -27.45 10.04 -49.91
C HIS A 369 -27.70 11.54 -49.66
N LYS A 370 -26.62 12.35 -49.63
CA LYS A 370 -26.63 13.80 -49.30
C LYS A 370 -26.84 14.12 -47.82
N ASP A 371 -27.01 13.10 -46.97
CA ASP A 371 -27.07 13.25 -45.53
C ASP A 371 -25.69 13.02 -44.92
N ARG A 372 -25.40 13.75 -43.84
CA ARG A 372 -24.13 13.70 -43.12
C ARG A 372 -24.28 12.67 -42.00
N ILE A 373 -23.65 11.50 -42.14
CA ILE A 373 -23.67 10.45 -41.11
C ILE A 373 -22.39 10.51 -40.27
N ILE A 374 -22.51 10.45 -38.95
CA ILE A 374 -21.37 10.32 -38.02
C ILE A 374 -20.92 8.85 -38.05
N VAL A 375 -19.65 8.62 -38.38
CA VAL A 375 -19.01 7.31 -38.29
C VAL A 375 -18.00 7.36 -37.15
N ASP A 376 -18.45 7.01 -35.96
CA ASP A 376 -17.59 6.67 -34.83
C ASP A 376 -18.01 5.28 -34.29
N ARG A 377 -17.15 4.62 -33.51
CA ARG A 377 -17.43 3.27 -33.00
C ARG A 377 -18.56 3.26 -31.97
N ILE A 378 -18.75 4.35 -31.25
CA ILE A 378 -19.83 4.51 -30.27
C ILE A 378 -21.16 4.73 -31.01
N GLY A 379 -21.25 5.51 -32.08
CA GLY A 379 -22.42 5.62 -32.95
C GLY A 379 -22.69 4.35 -33.77
N TYR A 380 -21.71 3.46 -33.90
CA TYR A 380 -21.93 2.08 -34.38
C TYR A 380 -22.54 1.19 -33.28
N ASP A 381 -22.07 1.32 -32.03
CA ASP A 381 -22.52 0.52 -30.88
C ASP A 381 -23.81 1.09 -30.21
N ASP A 382 -24.11 2.37 -30.41
CA ASP A 382 -25.22 3.16 -29.87
C ASP A 382 -25.93 3.93 -31.01
N PRO A 383 -27.00 3.35 -31.57
CA PRO A 383 -27.70 3.89 -32.73
C PRO A 383 -28.52 5.16 -32.43
N GLU A 384 -28.67 5.56 -31.16
CA GLU A 384 -29.34 6.82 -30.79
C GLU A 384 -28.41 8.04 -30.94
N GLY A 385 -27.11 7.80 -31.18
CA GLY A 385 -26.13 8.85 -31.48
C GLY A 385 -25.69 9.66 -30.25
N GLN A 386 -24.56 10.36 -30.38
CA GLN A 386 -24.15 11.37 -29.42
C GLN A 386 -24.46 12.76 -29.98
N ASP A 387 -25.17 13.57 -29.20
CA ASP A 387 -25.26 15.01 -29.43
C ASP A 387 -23.92 15.65 -29.04
N ARG A 388 -23.04 15.83 -30.02
CA ARG A 388 -21.83 16.63 -29.84
C ARG A 388 -21.89 17.84 -30.77
N GLU A 389 -21.77 19.04 -30.20
CA GLU A 389 -21.81 20.26 -31.00
C GLU A 389 -20.56 20.35 -31.89
N PRO A 390 -20.69 20.69 -33.18
CA PRO A 390 -19.56 20.76 -34.12
C PRO A 390 -18.45 21.74 -33.74
N ALA A 391 -18.73 22.67 -32.82
CA ALA A 391 -17.82 23.71 -32.36
C ALA A 391 -17.02 23.32 -31.10
N GLU A 392 -17.29 22.15 -30.51
CA GLU A 392 -16.59 21.71 -29.31
C GLU A 392 -15.14 21.31 -29.65
N GLU A 393 -14.16 22.01 -29.07
CA GLU A 393 -12.75 21.72 -29.28
C GLU A 393 -12.39 20.33 -28.75
N VAL A 394 -11.65 19.55 -29.55
CA VAL A 394 -11.08 18.28 -29.11
C VAL A 394 -9.97 18.59 -28.11
N PRO A 395 -10.01 18.04 -26.88
CA PRO A 395 -8.99 18.33 -25.88
C PRO A 395 -7.59 17.99 -26.40
N ASP A 396 -6.67 18.94 -26.23
CA ASP A 396 -5.28 18.76 -26.62
C ASP A 396 -4.63 17.62 -25.84
N PHE A 397 -3.80 16.82 -26.53
CA PHE A 397 -3.14 15.65 -25.95
C PHE A 397 -2.07 16.08 -24.94
N PRO A 398 -2.20 15.78 -23.63
CA PRO A 398 -1.10 16.05 -22.71
C PRO A 398 0.08 15.12 -23.03
N HIS A 399 1.28 15.68 -23.08
CA HIS A 399 2.53 14.99 -23.42
C HIS A 399 2.91 13.81 -22.50
N CYS A 400 2.11 13.51 -21.47
CA CYS A 400 2.42 12.57 -20.40
C CYS A 400 1.61 11.26 -20.44
N LEU A 401 0.87 10.96 -21.53
CA LEU A 401 -0.14 9.91 -21.52
C LEU A 401 0.32 8.56 -22.08
N LEU A 402 0.47 7.58 -21.18
CA LEU A 402 0.59 6.16 -21.50
C LEU A 402 -0.80 5.56 -21.71
N CYS A 403 -1.11 5.22 -22.96
CA CYS A 403 -2.44 4.72 -23.33
C CYS A 403 -2.55 3.21 -23.10
N CYS A 404 -3.59 2.75 -22.40
CA CYS A 404 -4.04 1.35 -22.47
C CYS A 404 -5.08 1.19 -23.58
N GLY A 405 -4.91 0.17 -24.41
CA GLY A 405 -5.92 -0.24 -25.38
C GLY A 405 -6.19 -1.73 -25.27
N SER A 406 -7.33 -2.09 -24.69
CA SER A 406 -7.97 -3.39 -24.92
C SER A 406 -9.47 -3.22 -24.79
N GLN A 407 -10.17 -3.08 -25.91
CA GLN A 407 -11.57 -3.48 -25.99
C GLN A 407 -11.66 -4.75 -26.83
N SER A 408 -12.09 -5.82 -26.16
CA SER A 408 -12.44 -7.12 -26.74
C SER A 408 -13.35 -6.94 -27.95
N THR A 409 -12.87 -7.32 -29.13
CA THR A 409 -13.67 -7.39 -30.35
C THR A 409 -14.56 -8.64 -30.29
N ARG A 410 -15.80 -8.51 -29.82
CA ARG A 410 -16.86 -9.47 -30.19
C ARG A 410 -17.19 -9.26 -31.66
N ARG A 411 -16.51 -10.00 -32.55
CA ARG A 411 -16.93 -10.12 -33.96
C ARG A 411 -18.29 -10.83 -34.01
N ARG A 412 -19.39 -10.09 -34.19
CA ARG A 412 -20.61 -10.66 -34.77
C ARG A 412 -20.38 -10.75 -36.28
N VAL A 413 -20.15 -11.96 -36.77
CA VAL A 413 -20.21 -12.25 -38.20
C VAL A 413 -21.69 -12.24 -38.57
N MET A 414 -22.15 -11.19 -39.26
CA MET A 414 -23.45 -11.22 -39.93
C MET A 414 -23.24 -11.79 -41.33
N SER A 415 -23.69 -13.03 -41.53
CA SER A 415 -23.91 -13.61 -42.85
C SER A 415 -24.96 -12.78 -43.59
N HIS A 416 -24.61 -12.26 -44.77
CA HIS A 416 -25.57 -11.65 -45.68
C HIS A 416 -26.53 -12.72 -46.22
N GLY A 417 -27.83 -12.41 -46.14
CA GLY A 417 -28.89 -13.00 -46.95
C GLY A 417 -29.40 -11.96 -47.92
#